data_AF-A0A2A3MNS6-F1
#
_entry.id   AF-A0A2A3MNS6-F1
#
_cell.length_a   1.000
_cell.length_b   1.000
_cell.length_c   1.000
_cell.angle_alpha   90.00
_cell.angle_beta   90.00
_cell.angle_gamma   90.00
#
_symmetry.space_group_name_H-M   'P 1'
#
loop_
_entity.id
_entity.type
_entity.pdbx_description
1 polymer ?
#
loop_
_entity_poly.entity_id
_entity_poly.type
_entity_poly.pdbx_seq_one_letter_code
_entity_poly.pdbx_strand_id
1 'polypeptide(L)'
;MLILALTGCIAAGCGTITDRIRFGAAGLGGMYHAFADTFSDIAQSDEDYKMEVKTTAGSAANLRLLSDDYVQLAIAQADITNDAYYGTGIFEGKEYQGYSA
;
A
#
# COMPACT_ATOMS: atom_id res chain seq x y z
N MET A 1 42.73 15.92 -33.95
CA MET A 1 41.49 16.74 -33.92
C MET A 1 40.35 15.75 -34.09
N LEU A 2 39.37 15.58 -33.21
CA LEU A 2 38.92 16.30 -32.03
C LEU A 2 38.18 15.24 -31.19
N ILE A 3 38.62 15.03 -29.96
CA ILE A 3 37.93 14.22 -28.95
C ILE A 3 36.68 15.00 -28.53
N LEU A 4 35.51 14.38 -28.59
CA LEU A 4 34.33 14.85 -27.84
C LEU A 4 33.54 13.64 -27.34
N ALA A 5 34.10 12.98 -26.32
CA ALA A 5 33.35 12.05 -25.48
C ALA A 5 32.40 12.89 -24.62
N LEU A 6 31.16 13.07 -25.11
CA LEU A 6 30.09 13.70 -24.36
C LEU A 6 29.51 12.65 -23.40
N THR A 7 30.28 12.31 -22.37
CA THR A 7 29.82 11.54 -21.21
C THR A 7 28.88 12.44 -20.42
N GLY A 8 27.60 12.46 -20.82
CA GLY A 8 26.54 13.06 -20.04
C GLY A 8 26.35 12.25 -18.77
N CYS A 9 26.98 12.68 -17.69
CA CYS A 9 26.56 12.32 -16.33
C CYS A 9 25.11 12.78 -16.19
N ILE A 10 24.16 11.86 -16.40
CA ILE A 10 22.81 12.03 -15.90
C ILE A 10 22.98 11.97 -14.38
N ALA A 11 23.05 13.15 -13.77
CA ALA A 11 22.83 13.30 -12.35
C ALA A 11 21.40 12.82 -12.10
N ALA A 12 21.24 11.52 -11.83
CA ALA A 12 20.11 11.03 -11.08
C ALA A 12 20.21 11.75 -9.73
N GLY A 13 19.46 12.85 -9.60
CA GLY A 13 19.18 13.41 -8.30
C GLY A 13 18.55 12.27 -7.50
N CYS A 14 19.33 11.70 -6.59
CA CYS A 14 18.84 10.87 -5.51
C CYS A 14 18.05 11.81 -4.59
N GLY A 15 16.89 12.25 -5.07
CA GLY A 15 15.86 12.79 -4.19
C GLY A 15 15.43 11.61 -3.36
N THR A 16 15.67 11.68 -2.06
CA THR A 16 15.13 10.75 -1.07
C THR A 16 13.62 10.69 -1.31
N ILE A 17 13.16 9.67 -2.04
CA ILE A 17 11.75 9.33 -2.06
C ILE A 17 11.52 8.81 -0.65
N THR A 18 10.99 9.66 0.23
CA THR A 18 10.37 9.16 1.46
C THR A 18 9.21 8.31 0.98
N ASP A 19 9.41 6.99 0.90
CA ASP A 19 8.38 6.08 0.43
C ASP A 19 7.16 6.27 1.32
N ARG A 20 6.04 6.69 0.70
CA ARG A 20 4.80 6.92 1.42
C ARG A 20 3.96 5.66 1.35
N ILE A 21 3.86 4.95 2.46
CA ILE A 21 3.04 3.74 2.57
C ILE A 21 1.64 4.15 3.01
N ARG A 22 0.68 4.07 2.09
CA ARG A 22 -0.75 4.28 2.44
C ARG A 22 -1.29 2.97 3.00
N PHE A 23 -1.84 3.01 4.21
CA PHE A 23 -2.32 1.85 4.94
C PHE A 23 -3.84 1.85 5.05
N GLY A 24 -4.52 1.03 4.25
CA GLY A 24 -5.98 0.88 4.27
C GLY A 24 -6.48 0.17 5.53
N ALA A 25 -7.30 0.85 6.33
CA ALA A 25 -7.82 0.33 7.60
C ALA A 25 -9.35 0.19 7.53
N ALA A 26 -10.09 0.97 8.31
CA ALA A 26 -11.55 1.08 8.22
C ALA A 26 -11.97 2.42 8.85
N GLY A 27 -13.24 2.55 9.23
CA GLY A 27 -13.76 3.69 9.98
C GLY A 27 -12.96 4.03 11.25
N LEU A 28 -12.87 5.33 11.55
CA LEU A 28 -12.32 5.84 12.81
C LEU A 28 -13.05 5.21 14.01
N GLY A 29 -12.31 4.92 15.08
CA GLY A 29 -12.83 4.26 16.28
C GLY A 29 -13.08 2.74 16.13
N GLY A 30 -12.88 2.18 14.92
CA GLY A 30 -12.89 0.74 14.69
C GLY A 30 -11.54 0.09 14.98
N MET A 31 -11.57 -1.23 15.16
CA MET A 31 -10.37 -2.03 15.47
C MET A 31 -9.26 -1.86 14.41
N TYR A 32 -9.60 -1.88 13.12
CA TYR A 32 -8.60 -1.76 12.05
C TYR A 32 -7.84 -0.45 12.14
N HIS A 33 -8.54 0.65 12.44
CA HIS A 33 -7.93 1.96 12.51
C HIS A 33 -7.00 2.06 13.73
N ALA A 34 -7.47 1.61 14.91
CA ALA A 34 -6.64 1.60 16.11
C ALA A 34 -5.37 0.74 15.96
N PHE A 35 -5.49 -0.41 15.30
CA PHE A 35 -4.34 -1.25 14.97
C PHE A 35 -3.39 -0.55 13.99
N ALA A 36 -3.92 -0.02 12.88
CA ALA A 36 -3.13 0.61 11.84
C ALA A 36 -2.38 1.84 12.35
N ASP A 37 -2.99 2.65 13.22
CA ASP A 37 -2.35 3.80 13.87
C ASP A 37 -1.16 3.34 14.71
N THR A 38 -1.40 2.42 15.64
CA THR A 38 -0.35 1.89 16.54
C THR A 38 0.78 1.22 15.77
N PHE A 39 0.43 0.42 14.75
CA PHE A 39 1.41 -0.24 13.89
C PHE A 39 2.24 0.79 13.12
N SER A 40 1.59 1.80 12.54
CA SER A 40 2.27 2.85 11.77
C SER A 40 3.23 3.65 12.62
N ASP A 41 2.83 4.00 13.85
CA ASP A 41 3.68 4.73 14.80
C ASP A 41 4.94 3.94 15.18
N ILE A 42 4.80 2.64 15.40
CA ILE A 42 5.94 1.76 15.73
C ILE A 42 6.81 1.53 14.50
N ALA A 43 6.21 1.20 13.36
CA ALA A 43 6.92 0.79 12.15
C ALA A 43 7.74 1.94 11.55
N GLN A 44 7.21 3.16 11.56
CA GLN A 44 7.92 4.32 11.03
C GLN A 44 8.95 4.92 12.01
N SER A 45 9.05 4.40 13.24
CA SER A 45 10.05 4.88 14.19
C SER A 45 11.45 4.51 13.69
N ASP A 46 12.30 5.52 13.51
CA ASP A 46 13.70 5.39 13.06
C ASP A 46 13.90 4.95 11.60
N GLU A 47 12.84 5.01 10.79
CA GLU A 47 12.87 4.67 9.36
C GLU A 47 12.67 5.89 8.45
N ASP A 48 13.24 5.85 7.24
CA ASP A 48 13.17 6.94 6.24
C ASP A 48 11.88 6.92 5.39
N TYR A 49 10.84 6.21 5.83
CA TYR A 49 9.53 6.14 5.16
C TYR A 49 8.41 6.72 6.02
N LYS A 50 7.30 7.12 5.39
CA LYS A 50 6.12 7.66 6.09
C LYS A 50 4.93 6.77 5.87
N MET A 51 4.32 6.31 6.97
CA MET A 51 3.03 5.62 6.90
C MET A 51 1.88 6.62 7.00
N GLU A 52 0.83 6.40 6.22
CA GLU A 52 -0.40 7.19 6.26
C GLU A 52 -1.61 6.27 6.33
N VAL A 53 -2.22 6.18 7.52
CA VAL A 53 -3.43 5.38 7.73
C VAL A 53 -4.60 6.04 7.00
N LYS A 54 -5.34 5.23 6.25
CA LYS A 54 -6.50 5.66 5.45
C LYS A 54 -7.77 5.05 5.99
N THR A 55 -8.75 5.91 6.28
CA THR A 55 -10.13 5.49 6.51
C THR A 55 -10.73 4.95 5.22
N THR A 56 -11.31 3.76 5.29
CA THR A 56 -12.00 3.09 4.18
C THR A 56 -13.32 2.50 4.65
N ALA A 57 -14.09 1.94 3.71
CA ALA A 57 -15.33 1.22 4.03
C ALA A 57 -15.09 -0.18 4.66
N GLY A 58 -13.84 -0.65 4.79
CA GLY A 58 -13.49 -1.95 5.36
C GLY A 58 -12.86 -2.93 4.36
N SER A 59 -12.79 -4.22 4.73
CA SER A 59 -12.02 -5.28 4.04
C SER A 59 -12.20 -5.31 2.52
N ALA A 60 -13.44 -5.24 2.02
CA ALA A 60 -13.68 -5.32 0.59
C ALA A 60 -13.16 -4.09 -0.19
N ALA A 61 -13.29 -2.90 0.39
CA ALA A 61 -12.69 -1.71 -0.19
C ALA A 61 -11.16 -1.77 -0.13
N ASN A 62 -10.61 -2.28 0.97
CA ASN A 62 -9.17 -2.43 1.16
C ASN A 62 -8.53 -3.33 0.11
N LEU A 63 -9.10 -4.52 -0.14
CA LEU A 63 -8.54 -5.47 -1.11
C LEU A 63 -8.60 -4.92 -2.54
N ARG A 64 -9.68 -4.20 -2.89
CA ARG A 64 -9.76 -3.48 -4.15
C ARG A 64 -8.67 -2.41 -4.25
N LEU A 65 -8.54 -1.55 -3.24
CA LEU A 65 -7.56 -0.45 -3.25
C LEU A 65 -6.12 -0.97 -3.28
N LEU A 66 -5.88 -2.11 -2.64
CA LEU A 66 -4.57 -2.77 -2.63
C LEU A 66 -4.26 -3.38 -4.00
N SER A 67 -5.21 -4.07 -4.63
CA SER A 67 -5.07 -4.62 -5.97
C SER A 67 -4.89 -3.55 -7.06
N ASP A 68 -5.54 -2.39 -6.87
CA ASP A 68 -5.44 -1.23 -7.76
C ASP A 68 -4.22 -0.32 -7.42
N ASP A 69 -3.31 -0.73 -6.53
CA ASP A 69 -2.11 0.02 -6.07
C ASP A 69 -2.38 1.41 -5.40
N TYR A 70 -3.64 1.69 -5.06
CA TYR A 70 -4.03 2.90 -4.32
C TYR A 70 -3.59 2.89 -2.86
N VAL A 71 -3.38 1.71 -2.27
CA VAL A 71 -2.75 1.55 -0.96
C VAL A 71 -1.65 0.49 -1.07
N GLN A 72 -0.63 0.60 -0.23
CA GLN A 72 0.55 -0.28 -0.24
C GLN A 72 0.44 -1.38 0.83
N LEU A 73 -0.42 -1.15 1.82
CA LEU A 73 -0.73 -2.10 2.88
C LEU A 73 -2.22 -1.96 3.22
N ALA A 74 -2.89 -3.04 3.61
CA ALA A 74 -4.27 -2.96 4.08
C ALA A 74 -4.64 -4.08 5.04
N ILE A 75 -5.62 -3.83 5.91
CA ILE A 75 -6.19 -4.85 6.82
C ILE A 75 -7.43 -5.46 6.17
N ALA A 76 -7.52 -6.78 6.14
CA ALA A 76 -8.73 -7.49 5.71
C ALA A 76 -8.90 -8.77 6.53
N GLN A 77 -10.14 -9.23 6.67
CA GLN A 77 -10.41 -10.56 7.21
C GLN A 77 -10.04 -11.64 6.20
N ALA A 78 -9.56 -12.78 6.70
CA ALA A 78 -9.05 -13.87 5.87
C ALA A 78 -10.09 -14.50 4.93
N ASP A 79 -11.35 -14.60 5.38
CA ASP A 79 -12.47 -15.06 4.54
C ASP A 79 -12.73 -14.12 3.36
N ILE A 80 -12.78 -12.81 3.62
CA ILE A 80 -12.96 -11.79 2.58
C ILE A 80 -11.73 -11.74 1.65
N THR A 81 -10.51 -11.92 2.16
CA THR A 81 -9.29 -12.02 1.34
C THR A 81 -9.32 -13.24 0.44
N ASN A 82 -9.77 -14.41 0.94
CA ASN A 82 -9.91 -15.63 0.15
C ASN A 82 -10.94 -15.43 -0.97
N ASP A 83 -12.12 -14.88 -0.63
CA ASP A 83 -13.17 -14.57 -1.59
C ASP A 83 -12.69 -13.60 -2.67
N ALA A 84 -11.93 -12.57 -2.31
CA ALA A 84 -11.38 -11.61 -3.27
C ALA A 84 -10.34 -12.25 -4.19
N TYR A 85 -9.46 -13.10 -3.66
CA TYR A 85 -8.39 -13.72 -4.42
C TYR A 85 -8.91 -14.68 -5.50
N TYR A 86 -9.93 -15.47 -5.15
CA TYR A 86 -10.56 -16.45 -6.06
C TYR A 86 -11.79 -15.90 -6.78
N GLY A 87 -12.20 -14.65 -6.54
CA GLY A 87 -13.35 -14.04 -7.18
C GLY A 87 -14.66 -14.74 -6.85
N THR A 88 -14.83 -15.17 -5.59
CA THR A 88 -16.02 -15.85 -5.06
C THR A 88 -16.79 -14.97 -4.09
N GLY A 89 -17.97 -15.42 -3.65
CA GLY A 89 -18.73 -14.77 -2.59
C GLY A 89 -19.18 -13.36 -2.99
N ILE A 90 -18.79 -12.35 -2.21
CA ILE A 90 -19.15 -10.95 -2.52
C ILE A 90 -18.39 -10.38 -3.73
N PHE A 91 -17.39 -11.10 -4.25
CA PHE A 91 -16.58 -10.71 -5.40
C PHE A 91 -16.83 -11.61 -6.62
N GLU A 92 -17.95 -12.33 -6.66
CA GLU A 92 -18.30 -13.23 -7.77
C GLU A 92 -18.07 -12.57 -9.14
N GLY A 93 -17.22 -13.20 -9.96
CA GLY A 93 -16.89 -12.73 -11.31
C GLY A 93 -15.83 -11.62 -11.36
N LYS A 94 -15.18 -11.28 -10.24
CA LYS A 94 -14.05 -10.35 -10.20
C LYS A 94 -13.01 -10.73 -9.15
N GLU A 95 -11.85 -11.16 -9.61
CA GLU A 95 -10.68 -11.42 -8.76
C GLU A 95 -9.92 -10.12 -8.44
N TYR A 96 -9.38 -10.04 -7.23
CA TYR A 96 -8.43 -9.01 -6.80
C TYR A 96 -7.13 -9.69 -6.39
N GLN A 97 -6.08 -9.44 -7.18
CA GLN A 97 -4.76 -10.05 -7.05
C GLN A 97 -3.68 -8.95 -7.22
N GLY A 98 -2.42 -9.33 -7.33
CA GLY A 98 -1.29 -8.39 -7.45
C GLY A 98 -0.73 -7.91 -6.10
N TYR A 99 -1.29 -8.41 -5.00
CA TYR A 99 -0.76 -8.26 -3.65
C TYR A 99 -0.43 -9.62 -3.04
N SER A 100 0.37 -9.63 -1.98
CA SER A 100 0.68 -10.81 -1.18
C SER A 100 0.19 -10.61 0.25
N ALA A 101 -0.37 -11.68 0.83
CA ALA A 101 -0.89 -11.72 2.19
C ALA A 101 -0.02 -12.61 3.08
#